data_AF-A0A9W6Q2Q2-F1
#
_entry.id   AF-A0A9W6Q2Q2-F1
#
_cell.length_a   1.000
_cell.length_b   1.000
_cell.length_c   1.000
_cell.angle_alpha   90.00
_cell.angle_beta   90.00
_cell.angle_gamma   90.00
#
_symmetry.space_group_name_H-M   'P 1'
#
loop_
_entity.id
_entity.type
_entity.pdbx_description
1 polymer ?
#
loop_
_entity_poly.entity_id
_entity_poly.type
_entity_poly.pdbx_seq_one_letter_code
_entity_poly.pdbx_strand_id
1 'polypeptide(L)' 'MRFSPQAVPAATARTAQFTEDDQLLLLLIAMWELRTARPAPTRPLQEMTEDELIEFWSEPDEDVPPADRTAPFPETSA' A
#
# COMPACT_ATOMS: atom_id res chain seq x y z
N MET A 1 27.96 28.88 28.87
CA MET A 1 26.61 28.71 28.27
C MET A 1 26.08 27.35 28.67
N ARG A 2 25.04 27.28 29.51
CA ARG A 2 24.38 26.03 29.90
C ARG A 2 23.28 25.75 28.89
N PHE A 3 23.39 24.65 28.15
CA PHE A 3 22.27 24.11 27.37
C PHE A 3 21.23 23.57 28.36
N SER A 4 20.05 24.18 28.38
CA SER A 4 18.90 23.56 29.03
C SER A 4 18.30 22.57 28.03
N PRO A 5 18.18 21.28 28.35
CA PRO A 5 17.42 20.37 27.52
C PRO A 5 15.96 20.85 27.56
N GLN A 6 15.48 21.40 26.46
CA GLN A 6 14.08 21.76 26.30
C GLN A 6 13.28 20.48 26.51
N ALA A 7 12.52 20.40 27.60
CA ALA A 7 11.60 19.31 27.85
C ALA A 7 10.55 19.33 26.73
N VAL A 8 10.70 18.43 25.77
CA VAL A 8 9.71 18.20 24.73
C VAL A 8 8.43 17.78 25.48
N PRO A 9 7.31 18.49 25.31
CA PRO A 9 6.10 18.12 26.02
C PRO A 9 5.77 16.68 25.66
N ALA A 10 5.49 15.90 26.70
CA ALA A 10 4.93 14.56 26.65
C ALA A 10 3.52 14.60 26.04
N ALA A 11 3.41 15.06 24.80
CA ALA A 11 2.29 14.82 23.93
C ALA A 11 2.33 13.32 23.63
N THR A 12 1.82 12.55 24.60
CA THR A 12 1.19 11.26 24.37
C THR A 12 1.87 10.48 23.25
N ALA A 13 3.07 9.97 23.54
CA ALA A 13 3.52 8.72 22.95
C ALA A 13 2.54 7.64 23.42
N ARG A 14 1.31 7.69 22.88
CA ARG A 14 0.42 6.56 22.83
C ARG A 14 1.13 5.65 21.85
N THR A 15 2.09 4.90 22.35
CA THR A 15 2.62 3.74 21.65
C THR A 15 1.44 2.80 21.54
N ALA A 16 0.58 3.04 20.55
CA ALA A 16 -0.22 2.00 19.97
C ALA A 16 0.76 0.86 19.75
N GLN A 17 0.54 -0.25 20.45
CA GLN A 17 1.40 -1.41 20.36
C GLN A 17 1.28 -1.88 18.91
N PHE A 18 2.19 -1.42 18.06
CA PHE A 18 2.29 -1.87 16.68
C PHE A 18 2.61 -3.34 16.74
N THR A 19 1.65 -4.16 16.34
CA THR A 19 1.88 -5.58 16.18
C THR A 19 2.85 -5.81 15.02
N GLU A 20 3.39 -7.02 14.93
CA GLU A 20 4.18 -7.42 13.76
C GLU A 20 3.35 -7.32 12.48
N ASP A 21 2.07 -7.70 12.55
CA ASP A 21 1.11 -7.59 11.44
C ASP A 21 0.89 -6.13 11.03
N ASP A 22 0.82 -5.18 11.97
CA ASP A 22 0.70 -3.76 11.66
C ASP A 22 1.94 -3.22 10.95
N GLN A 23 3.13 -3.70 11.33
CA GLN A 23 4.39 -3.35 10.65
C GLN A 23 4.46 -3.92 9.24
N LEU A 24 4.05 -5.17 9.06
CA LEU A 24 3.98 -5.81 7.74
C LEU A 24 2.96 -5.08 6.84
N LEU A 25 1.79 -4.75 7.37
CA LEU A 25 0.76 -4.02 6.65
C LEU A 25 1.27 -2.64 6.21
N LEU A 26 1.94 -1.92 7.10
CA LEU A 26 2.54 -0.62 6.77
C LEU A 26 3.60 -0.74 5.67
N LEU A 27 4.45 -1.77 5.71
CA LEU A 27 5.45 -2.01 4.68
C LEU A 27 4.81 -2.34 3.32
N LEU A 28 3.75 -3.16 3.31
CA LEU A 28 3.01 -3.50 2.10
C LEU A 28 2.39 -2.26 1.45
N ILE A 29 1.76 -1.39 2.25
CA ILE A 29 1.20 -0.12 1.78
C ILE A 29 2.30 0.76 1.20
N ALA A 30 3.42 0.94 1.91
CA ALA A 30 4.53 1.78 1.45
C ALA A 30 5.15 1.29 0.13
N MET A 31 5.31 -0.03 -0.03
CA MET A 31 5.78 -0.60 -1.29
C MET A 31 4.78 -0.41 -2.42
N TRP A 32 3.48 -0.54 -2.14
CA TRP A 32 2.42 -0.33 -3.13
C TRP A 32 2.35 1.12 -3.58
N GLU A 33 2.41 2.10 -2.67
CA GLU A 33 2.46 3.53 -3.01
C GLU A 33 3.66 3.85 -3.90
N LEU A 34 4.83 3.28 -3.55
CA LEU A 34 6.05 3.47 -4.33
C LEU A 34 5.92 2.87 -5.75
N ARG A 35 5.31 1.69 -5.88
CA ARG A 35 5.13 1.01 -7.18
C ARG A 35 4.09 1.73 -8.05
N THR A 36 2.99 2.18 -7.46
CA THR A 36 1.82 2.70 -8.20
C THR A 36 1.80 4.21 -8.31
N ALA A 37 2.64 4.93 -7.56
CA ALA A 37 2.61 6.38 -7.37
C ALA A 37 1.23 6.92 -6.94
N ARG A 38 0.38 6.07 -6.35
CA ARG A 38 -0.90 6.47 -5.76
C ARG A 38 -0.77 6.61 -4.25
N PRO A 39 -1.39 7.64 -3.64
CA PRO A 39 -1.40 7.77 -2.19
C PRO A 39 -2.33 6.72 -1.56
N ALA A 40 -1.94 6.25 -0.37
CA ALA A 40 -2.73 5.37 0.46
C ALA A 40 -4.02 6.06 0.95
N PRO A 41 -5.08 5.27 1.21
CA PRO A 41 -6.33 5.79 1.74
C PRO A 41 -6.12 6.46 3.09
N THR A 42 -6.84 7.56 3.32
CA THR A 42 -6.76 8.34 4.57
C THR A 42 -7.43 7.63 5.75
N ARG A 43 -8.24 6.60 5.48
CA ARG A 43 -8.91 5.78 6.49
C ARG A 43 -8.19 4.44 6.67
N PRO A 44 -8.27 3.82 7.86
CA PRO A 44 -7.69 2.51 8.10
C PRO A 44 -8.28 1.44 7.17
N LEU A 45 -7.44 0.53 6.68
CA LEU A 45 -7.87 -0.58 5.82
C LEU A 45 -8.88 -1.50 6.52
N GLN A 46 -8.82 -1.59 7.85
CA GLN A 46 -9.74 -2.41 8.67
C GLN A 46 -11.17 -1.85 8.69
N GLU A 47 -11.35 -0.58 8.33
CA GLU A 47 -12.66 0.08 8.25
C GLU A 47 -13.22 0.08 6.83
N MET A 48 -12.50 -0.48 5.87
CA MET A 48 -12.93 -0.58 4.47
C MET A 48 -13.79 -1.84 4.28
N THR A 49 -14.78 -1.72 3.41
CA THR A 49 -15.55 -2.87 2.93
C THR A 49 -14.68 -3.75 2.04
N GLU A 50 -15.09 -4.99 1.83
CA GLU A 50 -14.38 -5.94 0.97
C GLU A 50 -14.16 -5.38 -0.45
N ASP A 51 -15.20 -4.81 -1.07
CA ASP A 51 -15.12 -4.22 -2.41
C ASP A 51 -14.09 -3.08 -2.48
N GLU A 52 -14.05 -2.24 -1.46
CA GLU A 52 -13.11 -1.12 -1.37
C GLU A 52 -11.66 -1.61 -1.17
N LEU A 53 -11.47 -2.72 -0.44
CA LEU A 53 -10.15 -3.36 -0.31
C LEU A 53 -9.71 -3.98 -1.63
N ILE A 54 -10.61 -4.63 -2.36
CA ILE A 54 -10.34 -5.19 -3.68
C ILE A 54 -9.94 -4.07 -4.66
N GLU A 55 -10.65 -2.95 -4.67
CA GLU A 55 -10.32 -1.79 -5.50
C GLU A 55 -8.97 -1.15 -5.11
N PHE A 56 -8.66 -1.11 -3.81
CA PHE A 56 -7.39 -0.56 -3.35
C PHE A 56 -6.19 -1.43 -3.74
N TRP A 57 -6.31 -2.76 -3.59
CA TRP A 57 -5.23 -3.69 -3.90
C TRP A 57 -5.16 -4.12 -5.37
N SER A 58 -6.14 -3.74 -6.19
CA SER A 58 -6.06 -3.99 -7.62
C SER A 58 -4.92 -3.19 -8.22
N GLU A 59 -4.26 -3.79 -9.22
CA GLU A 59 -3.24 -3.06 -9.97
C GLU A 59 -3.92 -1.86 -10.63
N PRO A 60 -3.33 -0.65 -10.54
CA PRO A 60 -3.80 0.45 -11.35
C PRO A 60 -3.75 -0.05 -12.78
N ASP A 61 -4.84 0.13 -13.56
CA ASP A 61 -4.90 -0.27 -14.96
C ASP A 61 -3.51 -0.06 -15.57
N GLU A 62 -2.78 -1.15 -15.77
CA GLU A 62 -1.58 -1.08 -16.59
C GLU A 62 -2.16 -0.57 -17.89
N ASP A 63 -1.83 0.66 -18.30
CA ASP A 63 -2.12 1.17 -19.62
C ASP A 63 -1.73 0.05 -20.56
N VAL A 64 -2.73 -0.72 -21.00
CA VAL A 64 -2.53 -2.00 -21.65
C VAL A 64 -1.65 -1.67 -22.84
N PRO A 65 -0.35 -2.05 -22.88
CA PRO A 65 0.30 -2.06 -24.17
C PRO A 65 -0.57 -3.03 -24.97
N PRO A 66 -1.17 -2.60 -26.10
CA PRO A 66 -2.18 -3.39 -26.78
C PRO A 66 -1.59 -4.77 -26.90
N ALA A 67 -2.26 -5.73 -26.25
CA ALA A 67 -1.83 -7.11 -26.28
C ALA A 67 -1.40 -7.37 -27.72
N ASP A 68 -0.16 -7.78 -27.91
CA ASP A 68 0.28 -8.29 -29.20
C ASP A 68 -0.47 -9.63 -29.35
N ARG A 69 -1.78 -9.50 -29.63
CA ARG A 69 -2.77 -10.55 -29.94
C ARG A 69 -2.40 -11.24 -31.26
N THR A 70 -1.25 -10.87 -31.83
CA THR A 70 -0.67 -11.43 -33.04
C THR A 70 0.16 -12.68 -32.77
N ALA A 71 0.28 -13.17 -31.53
CA ALA A 71 0.67 -14.56 -31.32
C ALA A 71 -0.55 -15.45 -31.57
N PRO A 72 -0.69 -16.12 -32.74
CA PRO A 72 -1.70 -17.15 -32.88
C PRO A 72 -1.46 -18.19 -31.78
N PHE A 73 -2.52 -18.54 -31.05
CA PHE A 73 -2.52 -19.75 -30.25
C PHE A 73 -1.97 -20.89 -31.13
N PRO A 74 -0.98 -21.68 -30.67
CA PRO A 74 -0.61 -22.87 -31.42
C PRO A 74 -1.84 -23.77 -31.43
N GLU A 75 -2.53 -23.82 -32.57
CA GLU A 75 -3.52 -24.83 -32.86
C GLU A 75 -2.80 -26.16 -32.72
N THR A 76 -3.07 -26.87 -31.62
CA THR A 76 -2.77 -28.29 -31.52
C THR A 76 -3.58 -28.97 -32.61
N SER A 77 -2.92 -29.22 -33.73
CA SER A 77 -3.43 -30.00 -34.84
C SER A 77 -3.42 -31.48 -34.42
N ALA A 78 -4.62 -32.05 -34.37
CA ALA A 78 -5.03 -33.47 -34.45
C ALA A 78 -4.10 -34.56 -33.88
#